data_AF-A0A3D9B7H2-F1
#
_entry.id   AF-A0A3D9B7H2-F1
#
_cell.length_a   1.000
_cell.length_b   1.000
_cell.length_c   1.000
_cell.angle_alpha   90.00
_cell.angle_beta   90.00
_cell.angle_gamma   90.00
#
_symmetry.space_group_name_H-M   'P 1'
#
loop_
_entity.id
_entity.type
_entity.pdbx_description
1 polymer ?
#
loop_
_entity_poly.entity_id
_entity_poly.type
_entity_poly.pdbx_seq_one_letter_code
_entity_poly.pdbx_strand_id
1 'polypeptide(L)'
;MEKRIIYIPEEEYECYYLDDRWKIIHKGKTNKIYADSIYGVPFYIIFEYIEDVSKQLTTLIHTYDVSLSDIFPVQLILEELIEHQQNYWLNLYVDFIVEINVLNQDMIKALLKTKNNKVFTQSVRHKIKKVILTHKYEY
;
A
#
# COMPACT_ATOMS: atom_id res chain seq x y z
N MET A 1 8.87 -5.19 -21.54
CA MET A 1 8.16 -3.97 -22.01
C MET A 1 7.83 -3.11 -20.79
N GLU A 2 8.10 -1.80 -20.81
CA GLU A 2 7.80 -0.92 -19.66
C GLU A 2 6.28 -0.73 -19.52
N LYS A 3 5.71 -1.13 -18.38
CA LYS A 3 4.30 -0.97 -18.06
C LYS A 3 4.17 -0.08 -16.83
N ARG A 4 3.50 1.07 -16.97
CA ARG A 4 3.20 1.94 -15.83
C ARG A 4 2.12 1.29 -14.97
N ILE A 5 2.41 1.10 -13.69
CA ILE A 5 1.59 0.40 -12.71
C ILE A 5 0.87 1.40 -11.80
N ILE A 6 1.58 2.43 -11.34
CA ILE A 6 1.03 3.53 -10.53
C ILE A 6 1.54 4.84 -11.11
N TYR A 7 0.67 5.84 -11.15
CA TYR A 7 1.03 7.20 -11.50
C TYR A 7 0.22 8.16 -10.63
N ILE A 8 0.90 8.83 -9.72
CA ILE A 8 0.31 9.80 -8.80
C ILE A 8 1.11 11.09 -8.94
N PRO A 9 0.69 11.96 -9.88
CA PRO A 9 1.45 13.14 -10.25
C PRO A 9 1.65 14.14 -9.10
N GLU A 10 0.69 14.22 -8.18
CA GLU A 10 0.69 15.15 -7.05
C GLU A 10 1.86 14.91 -6.08
N GLU A 11 2.28 13.66 -5.94
CA GLU A 11 3.41 13.26 -5.09
C GLU A 11 4.70 13.02 -5.89
N GLU A 12 4.69 13.35 -7.18
CA GLU A 12 5.76 13.01 -8.13
C GLU A 12 6.12 11.52 -8.04
N TYR A 13 5.11 10.65 -7.87
CA TYR A 13 5.28 9.21 -7.69
C TYR A 13 4.85 8.44 -8.93
N GLU A 14 5.76 7.64 -9.47
CA GLU A 14 5.52 6.77 -10.60
C GLU A 14 6.11 5.39 -10.30
N CYS A 15 5.33 4.34 -10.52
CA CYS A 15 5.82 2.96 -10.44
C CYS A 15 5.61 2.28 -11.77
N TYR A 16 6.68 1.67 -12.28
CA TYR A 16 6.72 0.93 -13.52
C TYR A 16 7.18 -0.49 -13.26
N TYR A 17 6.60 -1.43 -13.98
CA TYR A 17 7.10 -2.78 -14.11
C TYR A 17 7.84 -2.93 -15.43
N LEU A 18 9.06 -3.47 -15.35
CA LEU A 18 10.01 -3.67 -16.43
C LEU A 18 10.45 -5.13 -16.44
N ASP A 19 9.53 -6.04 -16.76
CA ASP A 19 9.72 -7.50 -16.87
C ASP A 19 10.28 -8.19 -15.60
N ASP A 20 11.50 -7.90 -15.17
CA ASP A 20 12.19 -8.47 -13.99
C ASP A 20 12.43 -7.42 -12.88
N ARG A 21 12.11 -6.16 -13.12
CA ARG A 21 12.43 -5.06 -12.21
C ARG A 21 11.29 -4.06 -12.07
N TRP A 22 11.22 -3.47 -10.89
CA TRP A 22 10.40 -2.31 -10.61
C TRP A 22 11.24 -1.06 -10.81
N LYS A 23 10.69 -0.06 -11.48
CA LYS A 23 11.26 1.28 -11.56
C LYS A 23 10.32 2.23 -10.86
N ILE A 24 10.82 2.81 -9.78
CA ILE A 24 10.08 3.73 -8.94
C ILE A 24 10.71 5.09 -9.10
N ILE A 25 9.89 6.06 -9.47
CA ILE A 25 10.26 7.47 -9.52
C ILE A 25 9.49 8.13 -8.38
N HIS A 26 10.19 8.77 -7.45
CA HIS A 26 9.55 9.51 -6.36
C HIS A 26 10.34 10.79 -6.11
N LYS A 27 9.70 11.96 -6.25
CA LYS A 27 10.32 13.28 -6.03
C LYS A 27 11.62 13.45 -6.83
N GLY A 28 11.57 13.08 -8.10
CA GLY A 28 12.70 13.10 -9.04
C GLY A 28 13.77 12.02 -8.82
N LYS A 29 13.72 11.21 -7.77
CA LYS A 29 14.66 10.10 -7.54
C LYS A 29 14.14 8.83 -8.22
N THR A 30 14.99 8.20 -9.04
CA THR A 30 14.67 6.92 -9.69
C THR A 30 15.39 5.77 -8.98
N ASN A 31 14.61 4.86 -8.38
CA ASN A 31 15.08 3.62 -7.80
C ASN A 31 14.70 2.46 -8.72
N LYS A 32 15.65 1.55 -8.99
CA LYS A 32 15.39 0.30 -9.73
C LYS A 32 15.57 -0.86 -8.77
N ILE A 33 14.53 -1.66 -8.60
CA ILE A 33 14.50 -2.77 -7.67
C ILE A 33 14.30 -4.04 -8.46
N TYR A 34 15.24 -4.97 -8.35
CA TYR A 34 15.10 -6.30 -8.91
C TYR A 34 14.16 -7.09 -8.02
N ALA A 35 13.04 -7.53 -8.59
CA ALA A 35 12.02 -8.29 -7.90
C ALA A 35 11.66 -9.47 -8.81
N ASP A 36 12.41 -10.56 -8.67
CA ASP A 36 12.31 -11.74 -9.55
C ASP A 36 10.94 -12.43 -9.48
N SER A 37 10.06 -12.06 -8.54
CA SER A 37 8.85 -12.83 -8.22
C SER A 37 7.55 -12.05 -8.06
N ILE A 38 7.53 -10.72 -8.17
CA ILE A 38 6.25 -9.99 -8.30
C ILE A 38 5.92 -9.93 -9.79
N TYR A 39 5.35 -11.03 -10.29
CA TYR A 39 4.84 -11.15 -11.66
C TYR A 39 4.03 -9.90 -12.05
N GLY A 40 4.06 -9.52 -13.33
CA GLY A 40 3.44 -8.34 -13.96
C GLY A 40 1.91 -8.23 -13.90
N VAL A 41 1.36 -8.49 -12.72
CA VAL A 41 -0.03 -8.43 -12.35
C VAL A 41 -0.35 -6.99 -11.92
N PRO A 42 -1.53 -6.45 -12.27
CA PRO A 42 -1.94 -5.14 -11.82
C PRO A 42 -1.81 -4.96 -10.31
N PHE A 43 -1.36 -3.76 -9.92
CA PHE A 43 -1.11 -3.29 -8.55
C PHE A 43 -2.10 -3.76 -7.49
N TYR A 44 -3.39 -3.86 -7.84
CA TYR A 44 -4.45 -4.23 -6.92
C TYR A 44 -4.45 -5.73 -6.56
N ILE A 45 -3.96 -6.60 -7.45
CA ILE A 45 -3.86 -8.05 -7.19
C ILE A 45 -2.77 -8.37 -6.17
N ILE A 46 -1.81 -7.46 -5.97
CA ILE A 46 -0.81 -7.55 -4.89
C ILE A 46 -1.49 -7.73 -3.53
N PHE A 47 -2.66 -7.12 -3.31
CA PHE A 47 -3.39 -7.22 -2.05
C PHE A 47 -4.19 -8.52 -1.92
N GLU A 48 -4.47 -9.21 -3.02
CA GLU A 48 -5.10 -10.53 -3.00
C GLU A 48 -4.10 -11.63 -2.59
N TYR A 49 -2.80 -11.41 -2.83
CA TYR A 49 -1.70 -12.33 -2.50
C TYR A 49 -0.84 -11.80 -1.34
N ILE A 50 -1.48 -11.21 -0.34
CA ILE A 50 -0.84 -10.54 0.80
C ILE A 50 0.29 -11.37 1.45
N GLU A 51 0.08 -12.67 1.68
CA GLU A 51 1.08 -13.52 2.36
C GLU A 51 2.40 -13.62 1.59
N ASP A 52 2.31 -13.75 0.26
CA ASP A 52 3.48 -13.89 -0.60
C ASP A 52 4.15 -12.53 -0.82
N VAL A 53 3.35 -11.49 -1.03
CA VAL A 53 3.84 -10.13 -1.23
C VAL A 53 4.53 -9.59 0.00
N SER A 54 3.96 -9.76 1.20
CA SER A 54 4.55 -9.26 2.44
C SER A 54 5.92 -9.91 2.68
N LYS A 55 6.07 -11.21 2.41
CA LYS A 55 7.37 -11.91 2.50
C LYS A 55 8.38 -11.38 1.48
N GLN A 56 7.95 -11.14 0.25
CA GLN A 56 8.82 -10.61 -0.81
C GLN A 56 9.28 -9.19 -0.50
N LEU A 57 8.37 -8.28 -0.11
CA LEU A 57 8.70 -6.92 0.28
C LEU A 57 9.66 -6.90 1.47
N THR A 58 9.42 -7.74 2.48
CA THR A 58 10.32 -7.88 3.63
C THR A 58 11.71 -8.33 3.20
N THR A 59 11.79 -9.32 2.30
CA THR A 59 13.06 -9.79 1.73
C THR A 59 13.79 -8.70 0.97
N LEU A 60 13.07 -7.90 0.16
CA LEU A 60 13.63 -6.79 -0.61
C LEU A 60 14.18 -5.69 0.31
N ILE A 61 13.40 -5.28 1.32
CA ILE A 61 13.80 -4.28 2.34
C ILE A 61 15.12 -4.70 2.99
N HIS A 62 15.22 -5.97 3.42
CA HIS A 62 16.43 -6.48 4.08
C HIS A 62 17.62 -6.64 3.13
N THR A 63 17.38 -7.08 1.89
CA THR A 63 18.45 -7.38 0.92
C THR A 63 19.10 -6.10 0.42
N TYR A 64 18.31 -5.05 0.20
CA TYR A 64 18.78 -3.80 -0.39
C TYR A 64 18.98 -2.67 0.63
N ASP A 65 18.71 -2.93 1.92
CA ASP A 65 18.75 -1.92 2.99
C ASP A 65 17.96 -0.65 2.63
N VAL A 66 16.72 -0.85 2.15
CA VAL A 66 15.82 0.21 1.69
C VAL A 66 14.58 0.28 2.58
N SER A 67 14.06 1.48 2.83
CA SER A 67 12.78 1.62 3.54
C SER A 67 11.62 1.17 2.65
N LEU A 68 10.56 0.60 3.26
CA LEU A 68 9.33 0.31 2.53
C LEU A 68 8.78 1.57 1.84
N SER A 69 8.85 2.73 2.49
CA SER A 69 8.37 4.00 1.93
C SER A 69 9.10 4.42 0.65
N ASP A 70 10.34 3.96 0.46
CA ASP A 70 11.14 4.29 -0.73
C ASP A 70 10.76 3.42 -1.93
N ILE A 71 10.07 2.30 -1.67
CA ILE A 71 9.76 1.27 -2.65
C ILE A 71 8.25 1.02 -2.80
N PHE A 72 7.45 1.50 -1.86
CA PHE A 72 6.01 1.30 -1.82
C PHE A 72 5.32 2.42 -1.04
N PRO A 73 4.48 3.24 -1.69
CA PRO A 73 3.94 4.47 -1.10
C PRO A 73 2.69 4.16 -0.28
N VAL A 74 2.86 3.44 0.84
CA VAL A 74 1.76 2.80 1.56
C VAL A 74 0.64 3.77 1.93
N GLN A 75 1.02 4.92 2.47
CA GLN A 75 0.07 5.92 2.97
C GLN A 75 -0.75 6.53 1.83
N LEU A 76 -0.09 6.84 0.72
CA LEU A 76 -0.73 7.46 -0.43
C LEU A 76 -1.79 6.54 -1.05
N ILE A 77 -1.46 5.26 -1.20
CA ILE A 77 -2.41 4.25 -1.67
C ILE A 77 -3.62 4.16 -0.74
N LEU A 78 -3.40 4.20 0.58
CA LEU A 78 -4.51 4.20 1.54
C LEU A 78 -5.44 5.41 1.33
N GLU A 79 -4.86 6.59 1.17
CA GLU A 79 -5.60 7.85 0.97
C GLU A 79 -6.41 7.82 -0.33
N GLU A 80 -5.81 7.39 -1.44
CA GLU A 80 -6.47 7.19 -2.74
C GLU A 80 -7.66 6.22 -2.66
N LEU A 81 -7.48 5.08 -2.00
CA LEU A 81 -8.54 4.09 -1.82
C LEU A 81 -9.71 4.64 -0.98
N ILE A 82 -9.44 5.52 -0.02
CA ILE A 82 -10.45 6.21 0.79
C ILE A 82 -11.15 7.29 -0.05
N GLU A 83 -10.41 8.17 -0.71
CA GLU A 83 -10.94 9.27 -1.52
C GLU A 83 -11.88 8.76 -2.61
N HIS A 84 -11.45 7.71 -3.32
CA HIS A 84 -12.22 7.07 -4.39
C HIS A 84 -13.16 5.97 -3.91
N GLN A 85 -13.35 5.81 -2.60
CA GLN A 85 -14.36 4.94 -1.99
C GLN A 85 -14.25 3.46 -2.43
N GLN A 86 -13.03 3.00 -2.70
CA GLN A 86 -12.72 1.68 -3.26
C GLN A 86 -12.86 0.57 -2.21
N ASN A 87 -14.09 0.24 -1.84
CA ASN A 87 -14.42 -0.63 -0.70
C ASN A 87 -13.72 -1.99 -0.69
N TYR A 88 -13.71 -2.69 -1.82
CA TYR A 88 -13.07 -4.00 -1.93
C TYR A 88 -11.57 -3.91 -1.70
N TRP A 89 -10.92 -2.99 -2.42
CA TRP A 89 -9.48 -2.78 -2.34
C TRP A 89 -9.04 -2.25 -0.98
N LEU A 90 -9.77 -1.30 -0.41
CA LEU A 90 -9.51 -0.79 0.94
C LEU A 90 -9.60 -1.91 1.99
N ASN A 91 -10.53 -2.86 1.83
CA ASN A 91 -10.65 -3.99 2.73
C ASN A 91 -9.42 -4.91 2.72
N LEU A 92 -8.86 -5.17 1.55
CA LEU A 92 -7.62 -5.97 1.40
C LEU A 92 -6.39 -5.16 1.84
N TYR A 93 -6.37 -3.87 1.51
CA TYR A 93 -5.25 -3.00 1.79
C TYR A 93 -5.03 -2.79 3.30
N VAL A 94 -6.10 -2.71 4.07
CA VAL A 94 -6.01 -2.64 5.52
C VAL A 94 -5.39 -3.92 6.10
N ASP A 95 -5.65 -5.10 5.53
CA ASP A 95 -4.96 -6.33 5.95
C ASP A 95 -3.47 -6.23 5.64
N PHE A 96 -3.12 -5.74 4.43
CA PHE A 96 -1.73 -5.55 4.01
C PHE A 96 -0.93 -4.67 4.98
N ILE A 97 -1.47 -3.50 5.35
CA ILE A 97 -0.79 -2.57 6.26
C ILE A 97 -0.53 -3.23 7.63
N VAL A 98 -1.47 -4.02 8.12
CA VAL A 98 -1.33 -4.73 9.40
C VAL A 98 -0.30 -5.86 9.29
N GLU A 99 -0.35 -6.66 8.23
CA GLU A 99 0.57 -7.78 8.00
C GLU A 99 2.03 -7.33 7.92
N ILE A 100 2.29 -6.23 7.20
CA ILE A 100 3.65 -5.68 7.06
C ILE A 100 4.04 -4.73 8.21
N ASN A 101 3.13 -4.51 9.17
CA ASN A 101 3.33 -3.70 10.38
C ASN A 101 3.88 -2.28 10.14
N VAL A 102 3.25 -1.54 9.22
CA VAL A 102 3.72 -0.19 8.79
C VAL A 102 2.76 0.94 9.12
N LEU A 103 1.81 0.68 10.01
CA LEU A 103 0.76 1.61 10.38
C LEU A 103 1.37 2.83 11.09
N ASN A 104 1.19 4.03 10.52
CA ASN A 104 1.69 5.29 11.07
C ASN A 104 0.56 6.25 11.49
N GLN A 105 0.91 7.35 12.15
CA GLN A 105 -0.05 8.35 12.66
C GLN A 105 -0.95 8.96 11.59
N ASP A 106 -0.43 9.20 10.40
CA ASP A 106 -1.21 9.84 9.33
C ASP A 106 -2.19 8.85 8.69
N MET A 107 -1.76 7.59 8.51
CA MET A 107 -2.66 6.50 8.13
C MET A 107 -3.79 6.33 9.15
N ILE A 108 -3.50 6.39 10.45
CA ILE A 108 -4.53 6.31 11.50
C ILE A 108 -5.53 7.45 11.38
N LYS A 109 -5.08 8.69 11.17
CA LYS A 109 -5.98 9.82 10.96
C LYS A 109 -6.88 9.60 9.74
N ALA A 110 -6.33 9.07 8.64
CA ALA A 110 -7.12 8.73 7.45
C ALA A 110 -8.19 7.67 7.78
N LEU A 111 -7.79 6.58 8.45
CA LEU A 111 -8.69 5.51 8.89
C LEU A 111 -9.77 5.99 9.88
N LEU A 112 -9.43 6.90 10.79
CA LEU A 112 -10.37 7.49 11.75
C LEU A 112 -11.48 8.28 11.07
N LYS A 113 -11.19 8.99 9.97
CA LYS A 113 -12.20 9.69 9.17
C LYS A 113 -13.15 8.70 8.47
N THR A 114 -12.63 7.54 8.09
CA THR A 114 -13.36 6.49 7.36
C THR A 114 -14.26 5.63 8.26
N LYS A 115 -13.88 5.40 9.53
CA LYS A 115 -14.51 4.39 10.41
C LYS A 115 -16.03 4.53 10.63
N ASN A 116 -16.57 5.74 10.50
CA ASN A 116 -17.99 6.05 10.70
C ASN A 116 -18.68 6.57 9.42
N ASN A 117 -17.94 6.66 8.31
CA ASN A 117 -18.48 7.16 7.06
C ASN A 117 -19.39 6.09 6.42
N LYS A 118 -20.66 6.44 6.18
CA LYS A 118 -21.70 5.53 5.68
C LYS A 118 -21.49 5.10 4.22
N VAL A 119 -20.65 5.82 3.47
CA VAL A 119 -20.28 5.51 2.09
C VAL A 119 -19.50 4.20 1.99
N PHE A 120 -18.77 3.82 3.04
CA PHE A 120 -18.06 2.54 3.08
C PHE A 120 -18.99 1.40 3.50
N THR A 121 -18.61 0.17 3.20
CA THR A 121 -19.36 -1.02 3.65
C THR A 121 -19.17 -1.23 5.15
N GLN A 122 -20.11 -1.96 5.76
CA GLN A 122 -19.99 -2.33 7.17
C GLN A 122 -18.74 -3.17 7.45
N SER A 123 -18.36 -4.05 6.52
CA SER A 123 -17.14 -4.87 6.62
C SER A 123 -15.90 -4.01 6.75
N VAL A 124 -15.69 -3.05 5.83
CA VAL A 124 -14.56 -2.11 5.85
C VAL A 124 -14.55 -1.30 7.15
N ARG A 125 -15.68 -0.69 7.53
CA ARG A 125 -15.76 0.08 8.78
C ARG A 125 -15.42 -0.75 10.02
N HIS A 126 -15.91 -1.99 10.10
CA HIS A 126 -15.65 -2.87 11.23
C HIS A 126 -14.18 -3.27 11.30
N LYS A 127 -13.57 -3.59 10.16
CA LYS A 127 -12.14 -3.89 10.06
C LYS A 127 -11.30 -2.71 10.52
N ILE A 128 -11.58 -1.51 10.02
CA ILE A 128 -10.87 -0.29 10.42
C ILE A 128 -10.98 -0.04 11.93
N LYS A 129 -12.19 -0.19 12.50
CA LYS A 129 -12.38 -0.08 13.96
C LYS A 129 -11.53 -1.08 14.72
N LYS A 130 -11.48 -2.34 14.26
CA LYS A 130 -10.65 -3.38 14.87
C LYS A 130 -9.18 -2.99 14.85
N VAL A 131 -8.65 -2.54 13.71
CA VAL A 131 -7.25 -2.11 13.59
C VAL A 131 -6.92 -0.98 14.57
N ILE A 132 -7.76 0.06 14.64
CA ILE A 132 -7.55 1.19 15.55
C ILE A 132 -7.53 0.74 17.02
N LEU A 133 -8.50 -0.10 17.42
CA LEU A 133 -8.61 -0.61 18.79
C LEU A 133 -7.43 -1.51 19.18
N THR A 134 -7.02 -2.42 18.30
CA THR A 134 -5.94 -3.38 18.59
C THR A 134 -4.59 -2.68 18.80
N HIS A 135 -4.34 -1.56 18.13
CA HIS A 135 -3.08 -0.85 18.20
C HIS A 135 -3.05 0.30 19.23
N LYS A 136 -4.07 0.40 20.09
CA LYS A 136 -4.18 1.40 21.17
C LYS A 136 -4.02 2.85 20.71
N TYR A 137 -4.38 3.15 19.46
CA TYR A 137 -4.42 4.52 19.00
C TYR A 137 -5.68 5.18 19.56
N GLU A 138 -5.49 5.82 20.72
CA GLU A 138 -6.51 6.62 21.37
C GLU A 138 -6.74 7.92 20.61
N TYR A 139 -7.96 8.42 20.82
CA TYR A 139 -8.68 9.43 20.04
C TYR A 139 -8.00 10.80 20.00
#